data_AF-A0AAU3G8T0-F1
#
_entry.id   AF-A0AAU3G8T0-F1
#
_cell.length_a   1.000
_cell.length_b   1.000
_cell.length_c   1.000
_cell.angle_alpha   90.00
_cell.angle_beta   90.00
_cell.angle_gamma   90.00
#
_symmetry.space_group_name_H-M   'P 1'
#
loop_
_entity.id
_entity.type
_entity.pdbx_description
1 polymer ?
#
loop_
_entity_poly.entity_id
_entity_poly.type
_entity_poly.pdbx_seq_one_letter_code
_entity_poly.pdbx_strand_id
1 'polypeptide(L)' 'MSEVTADSTRADELRGMLADELVTEGLIVSKEVETAFRTVPRHLFAPEAALEEAYARDIVVAKRDEHGITISSISAPQI' A
#
# COMPACT_ATOMS: atom_id res chain seq x y z
N MET A 1 -13.26 -20.07 2.50
CA MET A 1 -11.82 -20.12 2.17
C MET A 1 -11.48 -19.50 0.82
N SER A 2 -12.45 -19.18 -0.06
CA SER A 2 -12.17 -18.66 -1.40
C SER A 2 -12.03 -17.13 -1.50
N GLU A 3 -12.57 -16.39 -0.53
CA GLU A 3 -12.57 -14.91 -0.52
C GLU A 3 -11.21 -14.37 -0.05
N VAL A 4 -10.68 -14.89 1.06
CA VAL A 4 -9.33 -14.55 1.58
C VAL A 4 -8.22 -14.79 0.56
N THR A 5 -8.32 -15.86 -0.25
CA THR A 5 -7.35 -16.13 -1.30
C THR A 5 -7.49 -15.18 -2.49
N ALA A 6 -8.71 -14.81 -2.86
CA ALA A 6 -8.95 -13.79 -3.90
C ALA A 6 -8.40 -12.42 -3.49
N ASP A 7 -8.62 -12.01 -2.24
CA ASP A 7 -8.08 -10.75 -1.69
C ASP A 7 -6.56 -10.76 -1.65
N SER A 8 -5.94 -11.89 -1.28
CA SER A 8 -4.49 -12.06 -1.31
C SER A 8 -3.93 -11.92 -2.74
N THR A 9 -4.55 -12.56 -3.73
CA THR A 9 -4.12 -12.45 -5.13
C THR A 9 -4.26 -11.00 -5.62
N ARG A 10 -5.37 -10.34 -5.29
CA ARG A 10 -5.59 -8.96 -5.68
C ARG A 10 -4.58 -8.01 -5.03
N ALA A 11 -4.24 -8.26 -3.76
CA ALA A 11 -3.22 -7.48 -3.06
C ALA A 11 -1.83 -7.66 -3.67
N ASP A 12 -1.49 -8.87 -4.13
CA ASP A 12 -0.24 -9.15 -4.84
C ASP A 12 -0.15 -8.39 -6.17
N GLU A 13 -1.24 -8.36 -6.94
CA GLU A 13 -1.32 -7.61 -8.19
C GLU A 13 -1.10 -6.11 -7.97
N LEU A 14 -1.87 -5.50 -7.06
CA LEU A 14 -1.80 -4.06 -6.79
C LEU A 14 -0.43 -3.65 -6.25
N ARG A 15 0.17 -4.47 -5.40
CA ARG A 15 1.54 -4.28 -4.91
C ARG A 15 2.58 -4.35 -6.03
N GLY A 16 2.44 -5.33 -6.93
CA GLY A 16 3.29 -5.47 -8.10
C GLY A 16 3.22 -4.23 -9.00
N MET A 17 1.99 -3.80 -9.33
CA MET A 17 1.74 -2.61 -10.14
C MET A 17 2.36 -1.35 -9.54
N LEU A 18 2.14 -1.09 -8.25
CA LEU A 18 2.73 0.06 -7.58
C LEU A 18 4.27 0.02 -7.62
N ALA A 19 4.88 -1.13 -7.38
CA ALA A 19 6.33 -1.28 -7.45
C ALA A 19 6.86 -1.04 -8.88
N ASP A 20 6.17 -1.55 -9.90
CA ASP A 20 6.54 -1.37 -11.30
C ASP A 20 6.50 0.10 -11.72
N GLU A 21 5.46 0.84 -11.31
CA GLU A 21 5.34 2.28 -11.57
C GLU A 21 6.49 3.08 -10.95
N LEU A 22 6.78 2.84 -9.65
CA LEU A 22 7.82 3.57 -8.92
C LEU A 22 9.23 3.27 -9.46
N VAL A 23 9.49 2.05 -9.93
CA VAL A 23 10.75 1.69 -10.60
C VAL A 23 10.84 2.35 -11.97
N THR A 24 9.76 2.31 -12.75
CA THR A 24 9.71 2.91 -14.10
C THR A 24 9.97 4.41 -14.08
N GLU A 25 9.48 5.10 -13.05
CA GLU A 25 9.71 6.54 -12.84
C GLU A 25 11.07 6.87 -12.22
N GLY A 26 11.87 5.86 -11.85
CA GLY A 26 13.18 6.05 -11.22
C GLY A 26 13.11 6.53 -9.78
N LEU A 27 11.96 6.39 -9.10
CA LEU A 27 11.79 6.71 -7.68
C LEU A 27 12.35 5.60 -6.79
N ILE A 28 12.28 4.34 -7.25
CA ILE A 28 12.98 3.21 -6.64
C ILE A 28 14.16 2.85 -7.54
N VAL A 29 15.38 3.03 -7.03
CA VAL A 29 16.63 2.79 -7.77
C VAL A 29 17.44 1.60 -7.27
N SER A 30 17.22 1.16 -6.03
CA SER A 30 17.94 0.02 -5.44
C SER A 30 17.09 -1.24 -5.45
N LYS A 31 17.73 -2.38 -5.72
CA LYS A 31 17.06 -3.69 -5.76
C LYS A 31 16.51 -4.08 -4.39
N GLU A 32 17.18 -3.66 -3.32
CA GLU A 32 16.75 -3.91 -1.95
C GLU A 32 15.43 -3.19 -1.64
N VAL A 33 15.27 -1.93 -2.09
CA VAL A 33 14.03 -1.17 -1.90
C VAL A 33 12.91 -1.72 -2.78
N GLU A 34 13.20 -2.08 -4.04
CA GLU A 34 12.23 -2.75 -4.91
C GLU A 34 11.72 -4.05 -4.26
N THR A 35 12.63 -4.87 -3.73
CA THR A 35 12.27 -6.12 -3.05
C THR A 35 11.39 -5.85 -1.83
N ALA A 36 11.69 -4.82 -1.04
CA ALA A 36 10.85 -4.43 0.09
C ALA A 36 9.42 -4.06 -0.36
N PHE A 37 9.28 -3.23 -1.39
CA PHE A 37 7.97 -2.84 -1.94
C PHE A 37 7.17 -4.04 -2.45
N ARG A 38 7.83 -5.00 -3.11
CA ARG A 38 7.19 -6.21 -3.63
C ARG A 38 6.82 -7.22 -2.53
N THR A 39 7.45 -7.17 -1.35
CA THR A 39 7.27 -8.19 -0.30
C THR A 39 6.43 -7.75 0.87
N VAL A 40 6.42 -6.46 1.22
CA VAL A 40 5.69 -5.96 2.39
C VAL A 40 4.21 -5.74 2.05
N PRO A 41 3.26 -6.41 2.73
CA PRO A 41 1.83 -6.25 2.49
C PRO A 41 1.31 -4.94 3.10
N ARG A 42 1.49 -3.83 2.37
CA ARG A 42 1.12 -2.46 2.80
C ARG A 42 -0.31 -2.35 3.36
N HIS A 43 -1.26 -3.06 2.76
CA HIS A 43 -2.68 -3.07 3.19
C HIS A 43 -2.90 -3.56 4.63
N LEU A 44 -2.03 -4.41 5.19
CA LEU A 44 -2.16 -4.86 6.58
C LEU A 44 -1.90 -3.74 7.60
N PHE A 45 -1.28 -2.64 7.18
CA PHE A 45 -1.07 -1.45 8.01
C PHE A 45 -2.23 -0.43 7.90
N ALA A 46 -3.20 -0.66 6.99
CA ALA A 46 -4.38 0.17 6.77
C ALA A 46 -5.67 -0.68 6.74
N PRO A 47 -6.02 -1.38 7.84
CA PRO A 47 -7.15 -2.32 7.84
C PRO A 47 -8.52 -1.67 7.61
N GLU A 48 -8.62 -0.35 7.77
CA GLU A 48 -9.85 0.43 7.56
C GLU A 48 -9.96 1.00 6.14
N ALA A 49 -8.90 0.93 5.33
CA ALA A 49 -8.89 1.44 3.96
C ALA A 49 -9.29 0.34 2.97
N ALA A 50 -9.87 0.74 1.83
CA ALA A 50 -10.06 -0.19 0.73
C ALA A 50 -8.70 -0.68 0.20
N LEU A 51 -8.68 -1.89 -0.37
CA LEU A 51 -7.43 -2.50 -0.84
C LEU A 51 -6.75 -1.64 -1.91
N GLU A 52 -7.53 -1.07 -2.83
CA GLU A 52 -7.06 -0.14 -3.85
C GLU A 52 -6.48 1.14 -3.26
N GLU A 53 -7.11 1.69 -2.21
CA GLU A 53 -6.62 2.90 -1.52
C GLU A 53 -5.29 2.63 -0.82
N ALA A 54 -5.11 1.45 -0.23
CA ALA A 54 -3.87 1.07 0.43
C ALA A 54 -2.65 1.05 -0.52
N TYR A 55 -2.87 0.79 -1.81
CA TYR A 55 -1.86 0.78 -2.86
C TYR A 55 -1.89 2.01 -3.77
N ALA A 56 -2.75 2.99 -3.47
CA ALA A 56 -2.76 4.26 -4.19
C ALA A 56 -1.51 5.09 -3.86
N ARG A 57 -1.17 5.98 -4.78
CA ARG A 57 -0.06 6.94 -4.65
C ARG A 57 -0.47 8.18 -3.84
N ASP A 58 -1.19 7.96 -2.74
CA ASP A 58 -1.72 8.99 -1.86
C ASP A 58 -1.52 8.61 -0.38
N ILE A 59 -1.83 9.54 0.50
CA ILE A 59 -1.85 9.35 1.94
C ILE A 59 -3.09 8.51 2.30
N VAL A 60 -2.87 7.47 3.10
CA VAL A 60 -3.95 6.64 3.63
C VAL A 60 -4.16 7.00 5.09
N VAL A 61 -5.37 7.42 5.45
CA VAL A 61 -5.73 7.69 6.85
C VAL A 61 -5.84 6.35 7.58
N ALA A 62 -4.95 6.10 8.52
CA ALA A 62 -4.90 4.84 9.25
C ALA A 62 -5.76 4.85 10.51
N LYS A 63 -5.97 6.04 11.12
CA LYS A 63 -6.77 6.17 12.34
C LYS A 63 -7.36 7.57 12.52
N ARG A 64 -8.61 7.61 12.96
CA ARG A 64 -9.29 8.82 13.47
C ARG A 64 -9.60 8.71 14.96
N ASP A 65 -9.72 9.83 15.65
CA ASP A 65 -10.25 9.88 17.02
C ASP A 65 -11.79 9.92 17.06
N GLU A 66 -12.36 10.01 18.26
CA GLU A 66 -13.82 10.06 18.48
C GLU A 66 -14.53 11.28 17.87
N HIS A 67 -13.76 12.32 17.53
CA HIS A 67 -14.25 13.53 16.88
C HIS A 67 -14.00 13.53 15.36
N GLY A 68 -13.49 12.42 14.81
CA GLY A 68 -13.19 12.26 13.39
C GLY A 68 -11.85 12.88 12.95
N ILE A 69 -11.04 13.38 13.88
CA ILE A 69 -9.74 13.99 13.57
C ILE A 69 -8.72 12.90 13.22
N THR A 70 -7.99 13.10 12.13
CA THR A 70 -6.91 12.21 11.72
C THR A 70 -5.77 12.26 12.74
N ILE A 71 -5.44 11.12 13.33
CA ILE A 71 -4.34 11.00 14.32
C ILE A 71 -3.22 10.05 13.85
N SER A 72 -3.44 9.31 12.75
CA SER A 72 -2.41 8.48 12.12
C SER A 72 -2.66 8.36 10.62
N SER A 73 -1.58 8.36 9.83
CA SER A 73 -1.63 8.19 8.39
C SER A 73 -0.41 7.42 7.88
N ILE A 74 -0.60 6.66 6.81
CA ILE A 74 0.48 6.11 6.00
C ILE A 74 0.78 7.13 4.90
N SER A 75 2.03 7.61 4.84
CA SER A 75 2.47 8.55 3.82
C SER A 75 2.36 7.96 2.41
N ALA A 76 2.23 8.86 1.42
CA ALA A 76 2.31 8.47 0.02
C ALA A 76 3.61 7.70 -0.27
N PRO A 77 3.57 6.67 -1.12
CA PRO A 77 4.73 5.81 -1.38
C PRO A 77 5.85 6.49 -2.17
N GLN A 78 5.56 7.59 -2.87
CA GLN A 78 6.53 8.47 -3.53
C GLN A 78 6.94 9.61 -2.60
N ILE A 79 8.22 9.72 -2.28
CA ILE A 79 8.85 10.89 -1.62
C ILE A 79 10.09 11.27 -2.41
#